data_AF-A0A2N8ZHW8-F1
#
_entry.id   AF-A0A2N8ZHW8-F1
#
_cell.length_a   1.000
_cell.length_b   1.000
_cell.length_c   1.000
_cell.angle_alpha   90.00
_cell.angle_beta   90.00
_cell.angle_gamma   90.00
#
_symmetry.space_group_name_H-M   'P 1'
#
loop_
_entity.id
_entity.type
_entity.pdbx_description
1 polymer ?
#
loop_
_entity_poly.entity_id
_entity_poly.type
_entity_poly.pdbx_seq_one_letter_code
_entity_poly.pdbx_strand_id
1 'polypeptide(L)' 'MSSSTIIDYIESKYGKDSYGNRKAFLNDNQHIIGSELSRWIKKGYRVDLGTGDIYPPSNKKVMIKHH' A
#
# COMPACT_ATOMS: atom_id res chain seq x y z
N MET A 1 7.89 12.71 -4.77
CA MET A 1 6.72 12.10 -4.12
C MET A 1 7.18 10.79 -3.49
N SER A 2 6.95 10.63 -2.18
CA SER A 2 7.32 9.41 -1.47
C SER A 2 6.20 8.40 -1.62
N SER A 3 6.51 7.18 -2.04
CA SER A 3 5.55 6.09 -2.12
C SER A 3 6.04 4.90 -1.33
N SER A 4 5.13 4.19 -0.68
CA SER A 4 5.42 2.97 0.07
C SER A 4 4.60 1.81 -0.51
N THR A 5 5.03 0.57 -0.29
CA THR A 5 4.11 -0.54 -0.57
C THR A 5 2.92 -0.45 0.40
N ILE A 6 1.77 -0.99 -0.01
CA ILE A 6 0.57 -0.95 0.84
C ILE A 6 0.79 -1.67 2.17
N ILE A 7 1.58 -2.74 2.19
CA ILE A 7 1.91 -3.45 3.43
C ILE A 7 2.81 -2.61 4.33
N ASP A 8 3.87 -1.98 3.80
CA ASP A 8 4.76 -1.13 4.60
C ASP A 8 4.00 0.08 5.16
N TYR A 9 3.08 0.65 4.36
CA TYR A 9 2.23 1.73 4.81
C TYR A 9 1.36 1.29 6.00
N ILE A 10 0.64 0.17 5.86
CA ILE A 10 -0.22 -0.36 6.92
C ILE A 10 0.60 -0.66 8.18
N GLU A 11 1.74 -1.31 8.04
CA GLU A 11 2.62 -1.62 9.17
C GLU A 11 3.14 -0.37 9.88
N SER A 12 3.46 0.68 9.12
CA SER A 12 3.94 1.95 9.67
C SER A 12 2.87 2.75 10.42
N LYS A 13 1.59 2.62 10.03
CA LYS A 13 0.48 3.40 10.59
C LYS A 13 -0.33 2.65 11.64
N TYR A 14 -0.47 1.34 11.48
CA TYR A 14 -1.34 0.50 12.30
C TYR A 14 -0.58 -0.57 13.10
N GLY A 15 0.75 -0.61 12.98
CA GLY A 15 1.62 -1.55 13.67
C GLY A 15 1.86 -2.86 12.92
N LYS A 16 2.75 -3.69 13.45
CA LYS A 16 3.25 -4.90 12.77
C LYS A 16 2.36 -6.15 12.91
N ASP A 17 1.36 -6.11 13.79
CA ASP A 17 0.44 -7.25 13.94
C ASP A 17 -0.46 -7.36 12.70
N SER A 18 -0.21 -8.37 11.87
CA SER A 18 -0.81 -8.48 10.53
C SER A 18 -2.33 -8.65 10.50
N TYR A 19 -2.95 -9.10 11.59
CA TYR A 19 -4.40 -9.24 11.67
C TYR A 19 -5.05 -7.95 12.17
N GLY A 20 -4.55 -7.40 13.28
CA GLY A 20 -5.02 -6.15 13.86
C GLY A 20 -4.82 -4.97 12.93
N ASN A 21 -3.68 -4.90 12.24
CA ASN A 21 -3.34 -3.77 11.38
C ASN A 21 -4.24 -3.69 10.13
N ARG A 22 -4.52 -4.82 9.47
CA ARG A 22 -5.42 -4.89 8.31
C ARG A 22 -6.85 -4.57 8.71
N LYS A 23 -7.31 -5.09 9.86
CA LYS A 23 -8.65 -4.79 10.38
C LYS A 23 -8.80 -3.30 10.69
N ALA A 24 -7.81 -2.70 11.35
CA ALA A 24 -7.81 -1.28 11.65
C ALA A 24 -7.80 -0.41 10.38
N PHE A 25 -6.96 -0.76 9.39
CA PHE A 25 -6.96 -0.10 8.09
C PHE A 25 -8.33 -0.16 7.38
N LEU A 26 -8.98 -1.32 7.38
CA LEU A 26 -10.31 -1.48 6.77
C LEU A 26 -11.41 -0.72 7.55
N ASN A 27 -11.29 -0.64 8.88
CA ASN A 27 -12.23 0.13 9.70
C ASN A 27 -12.17 1.64 9.39
N ASP A 28 -10.98 2.17 9.13
CA ASP A 28 -10.79 3.57 8.72
C ASP A 28 -11.20 3.81 7.27
N ASN A 29 -11.12 2.77 6.43
CA ASN A 29 -11.40 2.84 4.99
C ASN A 29 -12.54 1.90 4.61
N GLN A 30 -13.74 2.14 5.17
CA GLN A 30 -14.89 1.23 5.06
C GLN A 30 -15.42 0.99 3.63
N HIS A 31 -15.00 1.81 2.67
CA HIS A 31 -15.29 1.63 1.25
C HIS A 31 -14.42 0.54 0.60
N ILE A 32 -13.33 0.12 1.26
CA ILE A 32 -12.41 -0.92 0.82
C ILE A 32 -12.84 -2.25 1.43
N ILE A 33 -12.90 -3.30 0.61
CA ILE A 33 -13.22 -4.65 1.08
C ILE A 33 -11.97 -5.48 1.34
N GLY A 34 -12.05 -6.44 2.27
CA GLY A 34 -10.89 -7.24 2.68
C GLY A 34 -10.26 -8.09 1.57
N SER A 35 -11.05 -8.56 0.59
CA SER A 35 -10.55 -9.31 -0.56
C SER A 35 -9.73 -8.42 -1.51
N GLU A 36 -10.11 -7.15 -1.66
CA GLU A 36 -9.41 -6.15 -2.46
C GLU A 36 -8.07 -5.80 -1.83
N LEU A 37 -8.07 -5.50 -0.53
CA LEU A 37 -6.84 -5.30 0.24
C LEU A 37 -5.88 -6.50 0.13
N SER A 38 -6.41 -7.72 0.28
CA SER A 38 -5.60 -8.94 0.16
C SER A 38 -4.96 -9.08 -1.23
N ARG A 39 -5.70 -8.73 -2.29
CA ARG A 39 -5.20 -8.72 -3.67
C ARG A 39 -4.10 -7.67 -3.85
N TRP A 40 -4.27 -6.48 -3.29
CA TRP A 40 -3.29 -5.39 -3.37
C TRP A 40 -1.98 -5.73 -2.68
N ILE A 41 -2.05 -6.27 -1.46
CA ILE A 41 -0.87 -6.75 -0.72
C ILE A 41 -0.14 -7.81 -1.55
N LYS A 42 -0.86 -8.84 -2.03
CA LYS A 42 -0.28 -9.92 -2.84
C LYS A 42 0.37 -9.42 -4.13
N LYS A 43 -0.20 -8.38 -4.75
CA LYS A 43 0.29 -7.80 -6.01
C LYS A 43 1.31 -6.66 -5.81
N GLY A 44 1.68 -6.33 -4.58
CA GLY A 44 2.66 -5.28 -4.30
C GLY A 44 2.18 -3.88 -4.73
N TYR A 45 0.89 -3.58 -4.55
CA TYR A 45 0.36 -2.23 -4.75
C TYR A 45 1.07 -1.22 -3.84
N ARG A 46 1.06 0.05 -4.27
CA ARG A 46 1.72 1.15 -3.58
C ARG A 46 0.70 2.21 -3.18
N VAL A 47 1.05 2.93 -2.11
CA VAL A 47 0.31 4.09 -1.60
C VAL A 47 1.15 5.32 -1.90
N ASP A 48 0.56 6.32 -2.55
CA ASP A 48 1.14 7.66 -2.64
C ASP A 48 0.94 8.35 -1.28
N LEU A 49 2.03 8.72 -0.60
CA LEU A 49 1.94 9.29 0.74
C LEU A 49 1.51 10.77 0.75
N GLY A 50 1.46 11.42 -0.41
CA GLY A 50 0.98 12.79 -0.56
C GLY A 50 -0.53 12.87 -0.82
N THR A 51 -1.09 11.92 -1.58
CA THR A 51 -2.51 11.93 -1.96
C THR A 51 -3.35 10.86 -1.26
N GLY A 52 -2.73 9.77 -0.81
CA GLY A 52 -3.43 8.58 -0.30
C GLY A 52 -3.85 7.59 -1.40
N ASP A 53 -3.52 7.85 -2.66
CA ASP A 53 -3.93 7.01 -3.78
C ASP A 53 -3.26 5.63 -3.72
N ILE A 54 -4.06 4.59 -3.99
CA ILE A 54 -3.61 3.19 -4.09
C ILE A 54 -3.50 2.81 -5.56
N TYR A 55 -2.30 2.43 -6.00
CA TYR A 55 -2.04 2.15 -7.42
C TYR A 55 -1.20 0.86 -7.62
N PRO A 56 -1.38 0.16 -8.75
CA PRO A 56 -0.60 -1.03 -9.07
C PRO A 56 0.87 -0.67 -9.30
N PRO A 57 1.81 -1.58 -9.02
CA PRO A 57 3.21 -1.36 -9.40
C PRO A 57 3.32 -1.23 -10.93
N SER A 58 4.17 -0.31 -11.38
CA SER A 58 4.46 -0.17 -12.80
C SER A 58 5.38 -1.31 -13.26
N ASN A 59 5.07 -1.92 -14.40
CA ASN A 59 5.93 -2.91 -15.05
C ASN A 59 6.98 -2.27 -15.97
N LYS A 60 6.96 -0.94 -16.11
CA LYS A 60 7.89 -0.21 -16.96
C LYS A 60 9.18 0.08 -16.18
N LYS A 61 10.32 -0.18 -16.83
CA LYS A 61 11.65 0.18 -16.33
C LYS A 61 12.08 1.50 -16.95
N VAL A 62 12.72 2.34 -16.15
CA VAL A 62 13.40 3.56 -16.63
C VAL A 62 14.90 3.33 -16.63
N MET A 63 15.60 3.99 -17.55
CA MET A 63 17.06 4.05 -17.50
C MET A 63 17.49 4.97 -16.37
N ILE A 64 18.18 4.41 -15.37
CA ILE A 64 18.76 5.19 -14.27
C ILE A 64 20.02 5.87 -14.82
N LYS A 65 20.05 7.20 -14.79
CA LYS A 65 21.25 7.99 -15.08
C LYS A 65 21.95 8.27 -13.75
N HIS A 66 23.16 7.74 -13.58
CA HIS A 66 24.04 8.17 -12.50
C HIS A 66 24.80 9.41 -12.98
N HIS A 67 24.70 10.50 -12.22
CA HIS A 67 25.55 11.69 -12.37
C HIS A 67 26.82 11.51 -11.54
#